data_AF-R9INY3-F1
#
_entry.id   AF-R9INY3-F1
#
_cell.length_a   1.000
_cell.length_b   1.000
_cell.length_c   1.000
_cell.angle_alpha   90.00
_cell.angle_beta   90.00
_cell.angle_gamma   90.00
#
_symmetry.space_group_name_H-M   'P 1'
#
loop_
_entity.id
_entity.type
_entity.pdbx_description
1 polymer ?
#
loop_
_entity_poly.entity_id
_entity_poly.type
_entity_poly.pdbx_seq_one_letter_code
_entity_poly.pdbx_strand_id
1 'polypeptide(L)'
;MKVMRKFCSRLLMVFGLAMAIGLLSPQMEVNAKTPTITVKKVDQNTAKKVHKQLMKGKAFKLRIKGGEENFIKQFQKLSKKVATCTDEGFNIFPICMETSMYFGYNGGRNPKTSGGYTSFNVTKGDCQEYIYGIKFARREYKDFKAYVDKALKESEYLLSVVNTDKVYVDEVNYKSRAALTKDVEKTIANLRELSKYLKKTKFRNLSGAMKARVVLEVGGREWGKPAMCMSWDKPKFNTSFKALYQRKAHGHIRKFTDVACKTCAVFDIGEYDQIKGRMGTGPDVDEAVRVKLKTSSGKVRYAVVEVGEFCPHNDYVGFDTWREDTTYRCWDQKNHRTVKKIKKTQQLRSITLIKRQKAVYELSPDGINLGKALVIYGLDVPKSEW
;
A
#
# COMPACT_ATOMS: atom_id res chain seq x y z
N MET A 1 28.41 -1.05 -63.34
CA MET A 1 28.21 0.25 -62.65
C MET A 1 26.81 0.88 -62.77
N LYS A 2 26.05 0.73 -63.88
CA LYS A 2 24.71 1.37 -64.01
C LYS A 2 23.61 0.81 -63.10
N VAL A 3 23.72 -0.46 -62.66
CA VAL A 3 22.71 -1.13 -61.79
C VAL A 3 22.82 -0.69 -60.32
N MET A 4 24.04 -0.54 -59.78
CA MET A 4 24.25 -0.03 -58.42
C MET A 4 23.77 1.42 -58.23
N ARG A 5 23.93 2.29 -59.24
CA ARG A 5 23.45 3.69 -59.16
C ARG A 5 21.92 3.79 -59.03
N LYS A 6 21.16 2.92 -59.72
CA LYS A 6 19.68 2.90 -59.60
C LYS A 6 19.20 2.33 -58.26
N PHE A 7 19.93 1.37 -57.69
CA PHE A 7 19.57 0.77 -56.40
C PHE A 7 19.86 1.72 -55.23
N CYS A 8 21.03 2.38 -55.22
CA CYS A 8 21.37 3.38 -54.21
C CYS A 8 20.48 4.63 -54.29
N SER A 9 20.09 5.08 -55.49
CA SER A 9 19.17 6.21 -55.67
C SER A 9 17.77 5.94 -55.11
N ARG A 10 17.22 4.73 -55.32
CA ARG A 10 15.91 4.34 -54.77
C ARG A 10 15.95 4.18 -53.24
N LEU A 11 17.04 3.64 -52.69
CA LEU A 11 17.21 3.53 -51.24
C LEU A 11 17.32 4.90 -50.57
N LEU A 12 18.09 5.83 -51.16
CA LEU A 12 18.22 7.21 -50.66
C LEU A 12 16.91 7.98 -50.72
N MET A 13 16.07 7.75 -51.73
CA MET A 13 14.73 8.35 -51.81
C MET A 13 13.79 7.81 -50.71
N VAL A 14 13.85 6.51 -50.40
CA VAL A 14 13.05 5.88 -49.32
C VAL A 14 13.50 6.36 -47.95
N PHE A 15 14.81 6.50 -47.70
CA PHE A 15 15.34 7.07 -46.46
C PHE A 15 15.05 8.57 -46.35
N GLY A 16 15.13 9.32 -47.45
CA GLY A 16 14.74 10.73 -47.50
C GLY A 16 13.26 10.94 -47.21
N LEU A 17 12.37 10.08 -47.73
CA LEU A 17 10.94 10.14 -47.45
C LEU A 17 10.60 9.69 -46.02
N ALA A 18 11.27 8.67 -45.48
CA ALA A 18 11.10 8.22 -44.10
C ALA A 18 11.60 9.26 -43.09
N MET A 19 12.70 9.97 -43.40
CA MET A 19 13.17 11.10 -42.60
C MET A 19 12.26 12.32 -42.75
N ALA A 20 11.69 12.60 -43.92
CA ALA A 20 10.72 13.68 -44.10
C ALA A 20 9.42 13.40 -43.32
N ILE A 21 8.92 12.16 -43.29
CA ILE A 21 7.77 11.76 -42.47
C ILE A 21 8.12 11.79 -40.97
N GLY A 22 9.33 11.36 -40.58
CA GLY A 22 9.81 11.43 -39.19
C GLY A 22 10.05 12.86 -38.68
N LEU A 23 10.45 13.79 -39.55
CA LEU A 23 10.70 15.20 -39.23
C LEU A 23 9.45 16.10 -39.36
N LEU A 24 8.43 15.68 -40.11
CA LEU A 24 7.12 16.34 -40.18
C LEU A 24 6.12 15.82 -39.11
N SER A 25 6.50 14.83 -38.31
CA SER A 25 5.68 14.26 -37.24
C SER A 25 5.60 15.06 -35.90
N PRO A 26 6.26 16.20 -35.65
CA PRO A 26 5.96 16.99 -34.44
C PRO A 26 4.64 17.77 -34.52
N GLN A 27 4.04 17.94 -35.71
CA GLN A 27 2.84 18.77 -35.91
C GLN A 27 1.54 17.97 -36.14
N MET A 28 1.58 16.65 -36.04
CA MET A 28 0.38 15.80 -35.98
C MET A 28 0.19 15.16 -34.60
N GLU A 29 0.52 15.86 -33.51
CA GLU A 29 -0.38 15.80 -32.34
C GLU A 29 -1.64 16.58 -32.71
N VAL A 30 -2.49 15.95 -33.54
CA VAL A 30 -3.91 16.29 -33.65
C VAL A 30 -4.37 16.54 -32.23
N ASN A 31 -4.90 17.73 -31.98
CA ASN A 31 -5.44 18.24 -30.72
C ASN A 31 -6.53 17.26 -30.24
N ALA A 32 -6.10 16.12 -29.69
CA ALA A 32 -6.93 14.94 -29.53
C ALA A 32 -7.83 15.23 -28.35
N LYS A 33 -9.07 15.61 -28.67
CA LYS A 33 -10.09 16.01 -27.71
C LYS A 33 -10.09 15.05 -26.53
N THR A 34 -9.78 15.58 -25.35
CA THR A 34 -9.72 14.81 -24.09
C THR A 34 -10.97 13.94 -23.98
N PRO A 35 -10.84 12.60 -23.93
CA PRO A 35 -11.99 11.70 -23.91
C PRO A 35 -12.93 12.06 -22.77
N THR A 36 -14.23 12.10 -23.04
CA THR A 36 -15.24 12.39 -22.01
C THR A 36 -16.07 11.15 -21.75
N ILE A 37 -16.18 10.76 -20.48
CA ILE A 37 -17.08 9.71 -20.01
C ILE A 37 -18.27 10.40 -19.34
N THR A 38 -19.42 10.36 -20.01
CA THR A 38 -20.68 10.82 -19.41
C THR A 38 -21.31 9.67 -18.62
N VAL A 39 -21.44 9.84 -17.31
CA VAL A 39 -22.05 8.87 -16.40
C VAL A 39 -23.56 9.10 -16.39
N LYS A 40 -24.30 8.18 -17.04
CA LYS A 40 -25.76 8.14 -16.98
C LYS A 40 -26.27 7.36 -15.76
N LYS A 41 -25.54 6.31 -15.37
CA LYS A 41 -25.86 5.43 -14.24
C LYS A 41 -24.55 4.93 -13.61
N VAL A 42 -24.54 4.82 -12.28
CA VAL A 42 -23.42 4.23 -11.54
C VAL A 42 -23.62 2.71 -11.44
N ASP A 43 -23.12 2.00 -12.45
CA ASP A 43 -23.18 0.53 -12.55
C ASP A 43 -21.81 -0.08 -12.91
N GLN A 44 -21.74 -1.41 -12.97
CA GLN A 44 -20.47 -2.10 -13.22
C GLN A 44 -19.97 -1.89 -14.66
N ASN A 45 -20.86 -1.67 -15.63
CA ASN A 45 -20.48 -1.39 -17.02
C ASN A 45 -19.79 -0.04 -17.14
N THR A 46 -20.33 0.98 -16.46
CA THR A 46 -19.72 2.30 -16.38
C THR A 46 -18.40 2.25 -15.61
N ALA A 47 -18.33 1.51 -14.51
CA ALA A 47 -17.10 1.29 -13.77
C ALA A 47 -16.00 0.64 -14.64
N LYS A 48 -16.33 -0.40 -15.43
CA LYS A 48 -15.39 -1.03 -16.38
C LYS A 48 -14.89 -0.04 -17.45
N LYS A 49 -15.75 0.85 -17.94
CA LYS A 49 -15.35 1.91 -18.89
C LYS A 49 -14.36 2.89 -18.26
N VAL A 50 -14.63 3.35 -17.03
CA VAL A 50 -13.72 4.23 -16.28
C VAL A 50 -12.40 3.52 -15.97
N HIS A 51 -12.45 2.28 -15.47
CA HIS A 51 -11.27 1.45 -15.24
C HIS A 51 -10.42 1.32 -16.50
N LYS A 52 -11.02 0.99 -17.66
CA LYS A 52 -10.30 0.90 -18.94
C LYS A 52 -9.60 2.20 -19.29
N GLN A 53 -10.23 3.36 -19.06
CA GLN A 53 -9.62 4.66 -19.35
C GLN A 53 -8.51 5.03 -18.36
N LEU A 54 -8.68 4.74 -17.07
CA LEU A 54 -7.62 4.88 -16.07
C LEU A 54 -6.38 4.04 -16.45
N MET A 55 -6.59 2.79 -16.87
CA MET A 55 -5.51 1.88 -17.28
C MET A 55 -4.78 2.32 -18.57
N LYS A 56 -5.40 3.16 -19.42
CA LYS A 56 -4.67 3.77 -20.55
C LYS A 56 -3.64 4.78 -20.11
N GLY A 57 -3.70 5.28 -18.87
CA GLY A 57 -2.71 6.22 -18.34
C GLY A 57 -2.76 7.61 -18.96
N LYS A 58 -3.85 7.97 -19.67
CA LYS A 58 -4.06 9.28 -20.30
C LYS A 58 -5.15 10.05 -19.55
N ALA A 59 -5.11 11.39 -19.65
CA ALA A 59 -6.13 12.24 -19.06
C ALA A 59 -7.50 12.02 -19.73
N PHE A 60 -8.58 12.19 -18.96
CA PHE A 60 -9.95 12.12 -19.45
C PHE A 60 -10.89 12.94 -18.56
N LYS A 61 -12.04 13.34 -19.11
CA LYS A 61 -13.07 14.08 -18.39
C LYS A 61 -14.16 13.14 -17.91
N LEU A 62 -14.51 13.21 -16.63
CA LEU A 62 -15.70 12.56 -16.07
C LEU A 62 -16.82 13.60 -16.00
N ARG A 63 -18.00 13.28 -16.53
CA ARG A 63 -19.16 14.19 -16.59
C ARG A 63 -20.40 13.52 -15.99
N ILE A 64 -21.07 14.19 -15.07
CA ILE A 64 -22.28 13.70 -14.37
C ILE A 64 -23.35 14.79 -14.43
N LYS A 65 -24.62 14.43 -14.65
CA LYS A 65 -25.74 15.39 -14.67
C LYS A 65 -25.98 15.96 -13.27
N GLY A 66 -26.33 17.24 -13.17
CA GLY A 66 -26.57 17.94 -11.89
C GLY A 66 -25.37 18.74 -11.39
N GLY A 67 -25.51 19.31 -10.19
CA GLY A 67 -24.49 20.14 -9.54
C GLY A 67 -23.39 19.35 -8.81
N GLU A 68 -22.47 20.09 -8.19
CA GLU A 68 -21.23 19.57 -7.59
C GLU A 68 -21.47 18.53 -6.49
N GLU A 69 -22.47 18.75 -5.63
CA GLU A 69 -22.79 17.80 -4.56
C GLU A 69 -23.21 16.43 -5.11
N ASN A 70 -24.07 16.41 -6.13
CA ASN A 70 -24.46 15.17 -6.80
C ASN A 70 -23.27 14.52 -7.52
N PHE A 71 -22.43 15.34 -8.16
CA PHE A 71 -21.20 14.85 -8.79
C PHE A 71 -20.31 14.11 -7.78
N ILE A 72 -20.03 14.71 -6.62
CA ILE A 72 -19.19 14.13 -5.57
C ILE A 72 -19.79 12.81 -5.11
N LYS A 73 -21.07 12.79 -4.73
CA LYS A 73 -21.77 11.57 -4.26
C LYS A 73 -21.70 10.45 -5.30
N GLN A 74 -21.92 10.76 -6.59
CA GLN A 74 -21.86 9.75 -7.64
C GLN A 74 -20.44 9.32 -7.98
N PHE A 75 -19.46 10.22 -7.95
CA PHE A 75 -18.06 9.88 -8.20
C PHE A 75 -17.49 9.00 -7.09
N GLN A 76 -17.86 9.21 -5.84
CA GLN A 76 -17.54 8.29 -4.73
C GLN A 76 -18.09 6.89 -4.97
N LYS A 77 -19.40 6.80 -5.29
CA LYS A 77 -20.06 5.50 -5.58
C LYS A 77 -19.41 4.82 -6.79
N LEU A 78 -19.12 5.57 -7.85
CA LEU A 78 -18.48 5.07 -9.05
C LEU A 78 -17.07 4.56 -8.77
N SER A 79 -16.27 5.30 -8.01
CA SER A 79 -14.89 4.92 -7.69
C SER A 79 -14.83 3.65 -6.83
N LYS A 80 -15.78 3.48 -5.90
CA LYS A 80 -15.95 2.20 -5.18
C LYS A 80 -16.30 1.04 -6.12
N LYS A 81 -17.12 1.26 -7.15
CA LYS A 81 -17.38 0.22 -8.19
C LYS A 81 -16.18 -0.01 -9.10
N VAL A 82 -15.39 1.02 -9.41
CA VAL A 82 -14.15 0.89 -10.18
C VAL A 82 -13.11 0.05 -9.42
N ALA A 83 -13.05 0.18 -8.10
CA ALA A 83 -12.18 -0.65 -7.26
C ALA A 83 -12.47 -2.15 -7.45
N THR A 84 -13.74 -2.56 -7.63
CA THR A 84 -14.12 -3.96 -7.85
C THR A 84 -13.74 -4.51 -9.23
N CYS A 85 -13.27 -3.66 -10.16
CA CYS A 85 -12.72 -4.10 -11.44
C CYS A 85 -11.34 -4.77 -11.31
N THR A 86 -10.68 -4.66 -10.14
CA THR A 86 -9.33 -5.20 -9.89
C THR A 86 -9.32 -6.05 -8.64
N ASP A 87 -8.39 -7.00 -8.52
CA ASP A 87 -8.28 -7.84 -7.33
C ASP A 87 -7.72 -7.08 -6.12
N GLU A 88 -7.08 -5.94 -6.39
CA GLU A 88 -6.44 -5.04 -5.41
C GLU A 88 -7.39 -3.99 -4.84
N GLY A 89 -8.51 -3.68 -5.51
CA GLY A 89 -9.53 -2.83 -4.89
C GLY A 89 -9.15 -1.36 -4.75
N PHE A 90 -8.36 -0.79 -5.66
CA PHE A 90 -7.92 0.61 -5.58
C PHE A 90 -9.07 1.59 -5.85
N ASN A 91 -9.42 2.39 -4.85
CA ASN A 91 -10.39 3.49 -4.95
C ASN A 91 -9.70 4.78 -5.38
N ILE A 92 -10.03 5.27 -6.59
CA ILE A 92 -9.39 6.45 -7.18
C ILE A 92 -9.88 7.79 -6.62
N PHE A 93 -11.05 7.81 -5.96
CA PHE A 93 -11.68 9.05 -5.50
C PHE A 93 -10.78 9.90 -4.60
N PRO A 94 -10.12 9.35 -3.55
CA PRO A 94 -9.29 10.15 -2.66
C PRO A 94 -8.14 10.85 -3.38
N ILE A 95 -7.53 10.19 -4.37
CA ILE A 95 -6.45 10.77 -5.18
C ILE A 95 -6.96 11.92 -6.05
N CYS A 96 -8.06 11.71 -6.77
CA CYS A 96 -8.60 12.75 -7.66
C CYS A 96 -9.05 13.99 -6.89
N MET A 97 -9.60 13.80 -5.69
CA MET A 97 -10.21 14.87 -4.90
C MET A 97 -9.29 15.47 -3.84
N GLU A 98 -8.05 14.97 -3.69
CA GLU A 98 -7.08 15.35 -2.65
C GLU A 98 -6.96 16.86 -2.46
N THR A 99 -6.85 17.60 -3.57
CA THR A 99 -6.66 19.06 -3.56
C THR A 99 -7.94 19.84 -3.90
N SER A 100 -9.10 19.21 -3.69
CA SER A 100 -10.41 19.83 -3.90
C SER A 100 -11.01 20.30 -2.58
N MET A 101 -11.94 21.25 -2.65
CA MET A 101 -12.65 21.76 -1.48
C MET A 101 -13.41 20.68 -0.71
N TYR A 102 -13.69 19.54 -1.34
CA TYR A 102 -14.31 18.39 -0.66
C TYR A 102 -13.50 17.92 0.56
N PHE A 103 -12.17 17.98 0.50
CA PHE A 103 -11.29 17.67 1.63
C PHE A 103 -10.77 18.93 2.35
N GLY A 104 -11.41 20.08 2.14
CA GLY A 104 -11.05 21.33 2.81
C GLY A 104 -9.82 22.05 2.25
N TYR A 105 -9.27 21.58 1.10
CA TYR A 105 -8.12 22.19 0.43
C TYR A 105 -8.54 22.92 -0.84
N ASN A 106 -8.18 24.20 -1.00
CA ASN A 106 -8.49 24.94 -2.23
C ASN A 106 -7.31 24.95 -3.21
N GLY A 107 -7.00 23.79 -3.80
CA GLY A 107 -5.91 23.63 -4.76
C GLY A 107 -6.34 23.81 -6.23
N GLY A 108 -7.50 24.42 -6.48
CA GLY A 108 -7.99 24.71 -7.84
C GLY A 108 -8.51 23.51 -8.65
N ARG A 109 -8.47 22.29 -8.11
CA ARG A 109 -8.99 21.07 -8.76
C ARG A 109 -10.44 20.76 -8.39
N ASN A 110 -11.33 21.74 -8.43
CA ASN A 110 -12.76 21.52 -8.15
C ASN A 110 -13.52 21.06 -9.41
N PRO A 111 -14.55 20.20 -9.27
CA PRO A 111 -15.49 19.93 -10.35
C PRO A 111 -16.13 21.23 -10.85
N LYS A 112 -16.42 21.33 -12.15
CA LYS A 112 -17.00 22.54 -12.76
C LYS A 112 -18.37 22.27 -13.33
N THR A 113 -19.35 23.08 -12.94
CA THR A 113 -20.73 22.98 -13.43
C THR A 113 -20.96 23.87 -14.64
N SER A 114 -21.52 23.32 -15.72
CA SER A 114 -21.94 24.07 -16.90
C SER A 114 -23.00 23.28 -17.69
N GLY A 115 -24.03 23.96 -18.16
CA GLY A 115 -25.08 23.39 -19.01
C GLY A 115 -25.83 22.21 -18.38
N GLY A 116 -26.09 22.25 -17.07
CA GLY A 116 -26.80 21.19 -16.32
C GLY A 116 -25.95 19.96 -15.99
N TYR A 117 -24.64 20.01 -16.22
CA TYR A 117 -23.70 18.94 -15.87
C TYR A 117 -22.53 19.46 -15.07
N THR A 118 -22.01 18.63 -14.19
CA THR A 118 -20.73 18.85 -13.52
C THR A 118 -19.67 17.95 -14.14
N SER A 119 -18.49 18.51 -14.42
CA SER A 119 -17.36 17.80 -15.00
C SER A 119 -16.10 17.92 -14.16
N PHE A 120 -15.31 16.85 -14.13
CA PHE A 120 -13.99 16.82 -13.50
C PHE A 120 -12.95 16.27 -14.47
N ASN A 121 -11.76 16.86 -14.50
CA ASN A 121 -10.65 16.37 -15.31
C ASN A 121 -9.77 15.41 -14.50
N VAL A 122 -9.85 14.13 -14.83
CA VAL A 122 -8.91 13.11 -14.35
C VAL A 122 -7.63 13.26 -15.13
N THR A 123 -6.55 13.61 -14.45
CA THR A 123 -5.26 13.94 -15.06
C THR A 123 -4.46 12.67 -15.38
N LYS A 124 -3.41 12.83 -16.18
CA LYS A 124 -2.40 11.78 -16.37
C LYS A 124 -1.80 11.34 -15.02
N GLY A 125 -1.56 12.26 -14.10
CA GLY A 125 -1.04 11.99 -12.75
C GLY A 125 -1.95 11.05 -11.95
N ASP A 126 -3.25 11.34 -11.89
CA ASP A 126 -4.22 10.49 -11.18
C ASP A 126 -4.27 9.07 -11.79
N CYS A 127 -4.23 8.97 -13.12
CA CYS A 127 -4.18 7.67 -13.79
C CYS A 127 -2.89 6.90 -13.46
N GLN A 128 -1.74 7.58 -13.32
CA GLN A 128 -0.49 6.93 -12.90
C GLN A 128 -0.57 6.45 -11.45
N GLU A 129 -1.11 7.25 -10.53
CA GLU A 129 -1.37 6.83 -9.15
C GLU A 129 -2.27 5.59 -9.10
N TYR A 130 -3.34 5.54 -9.91
CA TYR A 130 -4.22 4.37 -10.02
C TYR A 130 -3.45 3.11 -10.46
N ILE A 131 -2.75 3.20 -11.60
CA ILE A 131 -2.02 2.07 -12.19
C ILE A 131 -0.96 1.54 -11.23
N TYR A 132 -0.15 2.44 -10.67
CA TYR A 132 0.93 2.02 -9.77
C TYR A 132 0.44 1.64 -8.39
N GLY A 133 -0.68 2.18 -7.92
CA GLY A 133 -1.32 1.74 -6.69
C GLY A 133 -1.79 0.29 -6.77
N ILE A 134 -2.39 -0.11 -7.89
CA ILE A 134 -2.70 -1.51 -8.19
C ILE A 134 -1.42 -2.36 -8.21
N LYS A 135 -0.37 -1.92 -8.91
CA LYS A 135 0.90 -2.65 -8.98
C LYS A 135 1.58 -2.80 -7.62
N PHE A 136 1.52 -1.76 -6.80
CA PHE A 136 2.04 -1.73 -5.44
C PHE A 136 1.35 -2.78 -4.57
N ALA A 137 0.02 -2.71 -4.42
CA ALA A 137 -0.73 -3.67 -3.61
C ALA A 137 -0.58 -5.11 -4.13
N ARG A 138 -0.56 -5.32 -5.45
CA ARG A 138 -0.32 -6.64 -6.04
C ARG A 138 1.03 -7.21 -5.62
N ARG A 139 2.08 -6.39 -5.66
CA ARG A 139 3.42 -6.81 -5.27
C ARG A 139 3.47 -7.10 -3.77
N GLU A 140 3.05 -6.16 -2.92
CA GLU A 140 3.09 -6.37 -1.47
C GLU A 140 2.31 -7.62 -1.06
N TYR A 141 1.14 -7.86 -1.67
CA TYR A 141 0.37 -9.06 -1.37
C TYR A 141 1.03 -10.35 -1.85
N LYS A 142 1.71 -10.31 -3.01
CA LYS A 142 2.50 -11.45 -3.50
C LYS A 142 3.69 -11.74 -2.58
N ASP A 143 4.42 -10.71 -2.20
CA ASP A 143 5.59 -10.79 -1.32
C ASP A 143 5.16 -11.34 0.06
N PHE A 144 4.03 -10.89 0.60
CA PHE A 144 3.46 -11.41 1.85
C PHE A 144 3.07 -12.89 1.76
N LYS A 145 2.43 -13.32 0.66
CA LYS A 145 2.12 -14.75 0.43
C LYS A 145 3.38 -15.61 0.39
N ALA A 146 4.40 -15.15 -0.34
CA ALA A 146 5.68 -15.85 -0.45
C ALA A 146 6.37 -15.95 0.91
N TYR A 147 6.28 -14.91 1.74
CA TYR A 147 6.78 -14.93 3.10
C TYR A 147 6.07 -15.97 3.99
N VAL A 148 4.74 -16.05 3.94
CA VAL A 148 3.96 -17.06 4.66
C VAL A 148 4.34 -18.48 4.21
N ASP A 149 4.45 -18.71 2.89
CA ASP A 149 4.83 -20.02 2.34
C ASP A 149 6.27 -20.41 2.73
N LYS A 150 7.19 -19.44 2.77
CA LYS A 150 8.57 -19.65 3.25
C LYS A 150 8.58 -20.03 4.74
N ALA A 151 7.89 -19.27 5.58
CA ALA A 151 7.79 -19.53 7.01
C ALA A 151 7.19 -20.91 7.31
N LEU A 152 6.19 -21.34 6.53
CA LEU A 152 5.60 -22.67 6.63
C LEU A 152 6.63 -23.76 6.32
N LYS A 153 7.34 -23.66 5.19
CA LYS A 153 8.34 -24.64 4.78
C LYS A 153 9.49 -24.77 5.80
N GLU A 154 9.95 -23.64 6.34
CA GLU A 154 11.04 -23.65 7.34
C GLU A 154 10.58 -24.21 8.68
N SER A 155 9.31 -23.99 9.06
CA SER A 155 8.72 -24.59 10.25
C SER A 155 8.51 -26.10 10.09
N GLU A 156 8.07 -26.56 8.92
CA GLU A 156 7.97 -28.00 8.57
C GLU A 156 9.34 -28.68 8.59
N TYR A 157 10.37 -28.02 8.08
CA TYR A 157 11.75 -28.51 8.18
C TYR A 157 12.20 -28.61 9.63
N LEU A 158 11.98 -27.58 10.44
CA LEU A 158 12.31 -27.61 11.86
C LEU A 158 11.63 -28.78 12.58
N LEU A 159 10.33 -29.02 12.34
CA LEU A 159 9.62 -30.17 12.91
C LEU A 159 10.24 -31.51 12.48
N SER A 160 10.72 -31.62 11.25
CA SER A 160 11.36 -32.85 10.75
C SER A 160 12.70 -33.16 11.41
N VAL A 161 13.40 -32.15 11.95
CA VAL A 161 14.73 -32.32 12.57
C VAL A 161 14.72 -32.16 14.09
N VAL A 162 13.72 -31.52 14.70
CA VAL A 162 13.67 -31.24 16.15
C VAL A 162 13.72 -32.49 17.03
N ASN A 163 13.19 -33.61 16.55
CA ASN A 163 13.19 -34.88 17.26
C ASN A 163 14.41 -35.76 16.94
N THR A 164 15.33 -35.26 16.09
CA THR A 164 16.58 -35.97 15.77
C THR A 164 17.70 -35.52 16.70
N ASP A 165 18.80 -36.26 16.66
CA ASP A 165 20.11 -35.90 17.24
C ASP A 165 20.85 -34.84 16.42
N LYS A 166 20.30 -34.38 15.28
CA LYS A 166 20.92 -33.40 14.38
C LYS A 166 20.75 -31.95 14.82
N VAL A 167 20.04 -31.71 15.92
CA VAL A 167 19.83 -30.35 16.41
C VAL A 167 20.00 -30.24 17.92
N TYR A 168 20.69 -29.17 18.32
CA TYR A 168 20.78 -28.75 19.71
C TYR A 168 19.64 -27.76 19.99
N VAL A 169 18.87 -28.02 21.05
CA VAL A 169 17.84 -27.09 21.55
C VAL A 169 18.40 -26.38 22.77
N ASP A 170 18.46 -25.06 22.72
CA ASP A 170 18.84 -24.24 23.86
C ASP A 170 17.69 -24.21 24.87
N GLU A 171 17.79 -25.07 25.88
CA GLU A 171 16.76 -25.27 26.90
C GLU A 171 16.57 -24.04 27.81
N VAL A 172 17.55 -23.12 27.84
CA VAL A 172 17.41 -21.81 28.52
C VAL A 172 16.29 -20.99 27.88
N ASN A 173 16.10 -21.13 26.57
CA ASN A 173 15.11 -20.37 25.80
C ASN A 173 13.77 -21.09 25.62
N TYR A 174 13.77 -22.44 25.53
CA TYR A 174 12.56 -23.21 25.18
C TYR A 174 12.06 -24.18 26.25
N LYS A 175 12.68 -24.21 27.44
CA LYS A 175 12.40 -25.12 28.57
C LYS A 175 12.64 -26.61 28.29
N SER A 176 12.16 -27.12 27.16
CA SER A 176 12.38 -28.50 26.71
C SER A 176 12.13 -28.66 25.21
N ARG A 177 12.73 -29.70 24.63
CA ARG A 177 12.46 -30.14 23.24
C ARG A 177 10.97 -30.40 22.98
N ALA A 178 10.28 -31.02 23.93
CA ALA A 178 8.85 -31.34 23.80
C ALA A 178 7.97 -30.08 23.71
N ALA A 179 8.29 -29.03 24.48
CA ALA A 179 7.58 -27.75 24.41
C ALA A 179 7.79 -27.08 23.04
N LEU A 180 9.02 -27.11 22.54
CA LEU A 180 9.36 -26.62 21.20
C LEU A 180 8.57 -27.35 20.10
N THR A 181 8.58 -28.69 20.10
CA THR A 181 7.87 -29.50 19.10
C THR A 181 6.39 -29.11 19.02
N LYS A 182 5.72 -29.00 20.18
CA LYS A 182 4.29 -28.62 20.25
C LYS A 182 4.02 -27.22 19.70
N ASP A 183 4.89 -26.26 20.00
CA ASP A 183 4.75 -24.90 19.47
C ASP A 183 4.98 -24.83 17.96
N VAL A 184 5.93 -25.61 17.43
CA VAL A 184 6.20 -25.71 15.99
C VAL A 184 5.01 -26.36 15.27
N GLU A 185 4.44 -27.45 15.79
CA GLU A 185 3.23 -28.08 15.23
C GLU A 185 2.06 -27.11 15.14
N LYS A 186 1.80 -26.37 16.23
CA LYS A 186 0.77 -25.32 16.26
C LYS A 186 1.03 -24.23 15.22
N THR A 187 2.29 -23.82 15.08
CA THR A 187 2.72 -22.80 14.10
C THR A 187 2.49 -23.27 12.67
N ILE A 188 2.87 -24.51 12.35
CA ILE A 188 2.62 -25.13 11.03
C ILE A 188 1.13 -25.16 10.72
N ALA A 189 0.29 -25.60 11.67
CA ALA A 189 -1.16 -25.64 11.48
C ALA A 189 -1.73 -24.26 11.13
N ASN A 190 -1.34 -23.23 11.88
CA ASN A 190 -1.78 -21.85 11.65
C ASN A 190 -1.29 -21.30 10.30
N LEU A 191 -0.01 -21.49 9.96
CA LEU A 191 0.58 -21.03 8.72
C LEU A 191 -0.03 -21.71 7.49
N ARG A 192 -0.33 -23.01 7.59
CA ARG A 192 -0.97 -23.78 6.51
C ARG A 192 -2.37 -23.27 6.23
N GLU A 193 -3.15 -23.00 7.27
CA GLU A 193 -4.48 -22.39 7.11
C GLU A 193 -4.41 -20.98 6.53
N LEU A 194 -3.50 -20.13 7.04
CA LEU A 194 -3.30 -18.78 6.53
C LEU A 194 -2.88 -18.80 5.05
N SER A 195 -1.93 -19.64 4.67
CA SER A 195 -1.50 -19.83 3.27
C SER A 195 -2.68 -20.20 2.38
N LYS A 196 -3.50 -21.17 2.80
CA LYS A 196 -4.71 -21.60 2.06
C LYS A 196 -5.72 -20.46 1.90
N TYR A 197 -5.94 -19.67 2.93
CA TYR A 197 -6.80 -18.50 2.88
C TYR A 197 -6.27 -17.44 1.90
N LEU A 198 -4.99 -17.04 2.02
CA LEU A 198 -4.41 -16.00 1.16
C LEU A 198 -4.40 -16.44 -0.31
N LYS A 199 -4.17 -17.72 -0.61
CA LYS A 199 -4.22 -18.28 -1.97
C LYS A 199 -5.61 -18.12 -2.62
N LYS A 200 -6.69 -18.22 -1.83
CA LYS A 200 -8.07 -18.11 -2.32
C LYS A 200 -8.63 -16.68 -2.27
N THR A 201 -8.07 -15.83 -1.42
CA THR A 201 -8.62 -14.49 -1.16
C THR A 201 -7.91 -13.41 -1.99
N LYS A 202 -8.71 -12.56 -2.65
CA LYS A 202 -8.24 -11.35 -3.34
C LYS A 202 -7.91 -10.26 -2.32
N PHE A 203 -6.90 -9.43 -2.57
CA PHE A 203 -6.50 -8.38 -1.64
C PHE A 203 -7.67 -7.47 -1.22
N ARG A 204 -8.53 -7.09 -2.18
CA ARG A 204 -9.70 -6.24 -1.91
C ARG A 204 -10.70 -6.85 -0.91
N ASN A 205 -10.73 -8.18 -0.81
CA ASN A 205 -11.64 -8.96 0.04
C ASN A 205 -11.02 -9.28 1.42
N LEU A 206 -9.74 -8.95 1.63
CA LEU A 206 -9.12 -9.08 2.94
C LEU A 206 -9.78 -8.13 3.96
N SER A 207 -9.77 -8.52 5.23
CA SER A 207 -10.13 -7.63 6.33
C SER A 207 -9.26 -6.36 6.32
N GLY A 208 -9.74 -5.27 6.95
CA GLY A 208 -8.93 -4.07 7.12
C GLY A 208 -7.60 -4.35 7.83
N ALA A 209 -7.60 -5.25 8.83
CA ALA A 209 -6.40 -5.66 9.54
C ALA A 209 -5.38 -6.35 8.63
N MET A 210 -5.84 -7.25 7.75
CA MET A 210 -4.95 -7.91 6.80
C MET A 210 -4.44 -6.98 5.72
N LYS A 211 -5.28 -6.07 5.21
CA LYS A 211 -4.80 -5.02 4.30
C LYS A 211 -3.72 -4.17 4.96
N ALA A 212 -3.94 -3.74 6.21
CA ALA A 212 -2.97 -2.97 6.98
C ALA A 212 -1.61 -3.69 7.09
N ARG A 213 -1.62 -4.97 7.46
CA ARG A 213 -0.40 -5.80 7.52
C ARG A 213 0.36 -5.86 6.19
N VAL A 214 -0.38 -5.97 5.09
CA VAL A 214 0.22 -6.11 3.76
C VAL A 214 0.76 -4.79 3.21
N VAL A 215 0.07 -3.65 3.39
CA VAL A 215 0.44 -2.40 2.70
C VAL A 215 0.85 -1.23 3.60
N LEU A 216 0.65 -1.28 4.92
CA LEU A 216 1.06 -0.20 5.84
C LEU A 216 2.41 -0.45 6.51
N GLU A 217 2.97 -1.66 6.43
CA GLU A 217 4.35 -1.95 6.86
C GLU A 217 5.36 -1.40 5.83
N VAL A 218 5.19 -0.13 5.44
CA VAL A 218 6.05 0.65 4.53
C VAL A 218 7.33 1.05 5.28
N GLY A 219 8.11 0.06 5.74
CA GLY A 219 9.29 0.33 6.58
C GLY A 219 9.88 -0.88 7.32
N GLY A 220 9.15 -1.98 7.46
CA GLY A 220 9.64 -3.17 8.17
C GLY A 220 10.73 -3.91 7.38
N ARG A 221 11.82 -4.30 8.05
CA ARG A 221 12.92 -5.10 7.46
C ARG A 221 12.58 -6.60 7.32
N GLU A 222 11.37 -7.03 7.69
CA GLU A 222 11.16 -8.42 8.09
C GLU A 222 10.72 -9.36 6.96
N TRP A 223 9.92 -8.90 5.98
CA TRP A 223 9.46 -9.75 4.87
C TRP A 223 9.65 -9.15 3.47
N GLY A 224 10.19 -7.93 3.37
CA GLY A 224 10.46 -7.25 2.11
C GLY A 224 11.40 -6.07 2.27
N LYS A 225 11.82 -5.46 1.15
CA LYS A 225 12.54 -4.18 1.19
C LYS A 225 11.54 -3.07 1.55
N PRO A 226 11.89 -2.09 2.41
CA PRO A 226 11.04 -0.93 2.66
C PRO A 226 10.58 -0.28 1.36
N ALA A 227 9.28 0.01 1.25
CA ALA A 227 8.74 0.71 0.08
C ALA A 227 9.09 2.21 0.06
N MET A 228 9.40 2.77 1.23
CA MET A 228 9.79 4.15 1.45
C MET A 228 10.95 4.22 2.43
N CYS A 229 11.89 5.15 2.20
CA CYS A 229 13.04 5.40 3.07
C CYS A 229 13.00 6.80 3.67
N MET A 230 13.45 6.94 4.91
CA MET A 230 13.64 8.24 5.54
C MET A 230 14.79 8.97 4.86
N SER A 231 14.60 10.26 4.57
CA SER A 231 15.61 11.09 3.93
C SER A 231 15.44 12.53 4.40
N TRP A 232 16.45 13.05 5.09
CA TRP A 232 16.53 14.45 5.50
C TRP A 232 17.23 15.31 4.41
N ASP A 233 18.14 14.71 3.65
CA ASP A 233 19.06 15.45 2.77
C ASP A 233 18.54 15.70 1.34
N LYS A 234 17.30 15.31 1.01
CA LYS A 234 16.77 15.41 -0.36
C LYS A 234 15.85 16.61 -0.52
N PRO A 235 16.11 17.51 -1.48
CA PRO A 235 15.35 18.76 -1.64
C PRO A 235 13.91 18.57 -2.15
N LYS A 236 13.57 17.38 -2.67
CA LYS A 236 12.24 17.04 -3.18
C LYS A 236 11.83 15.65 -2.72
N PHE A 237 10.70 15.55 -2.04
CA PHE A 237 10.14 14.27 -1.62
C PHE A 237 9.54 13.49 -2.79
N ASN A 238 9.48 12.16 -2.68
CA ASN A 238 8.83 11.32 -3.67
C ASN A 238 7.93 10.28 -2.98
N THR A 239 6.63 10.53 -3.01
CA THR A 239 5.60 9.74 -2.30
C THR A 239 4.56 9.12 -3.23
N SER A 240 4.83 9.13 -4.55
CA SER A 240 3.92 8.55 -5.54
C SER A 240 3.82 7.02 -5.38
N PHE A 241 2.67 6.43 -5.75
CA PHE A 241 2.57 4.96 -5.79
C PHE A 241 3.58 4.34 -6.76
N LYS A 242 3.99 5.07 -7.80
CA LYS A 242 5.08 4.66 -8.69
C LYS A 242 6.38 4.48 -7.93
N ALA A 243 6.74 5.45 -7.08
CA ALA A 243 7.96 5.39 -6.28
C ALA A 243 7.89 4.30 -5.20
N LEU A 244 6.74 4.13 -4.54
CA LEU A 244 6.50 3.03 -3.59
C LEU A 244 6.66 1.67 -4.30
N TYR A 245 6.04 1.51 -5.47
CA TYR A 245 6.22 0.33 -6.32
C TYR A 245 7.64 0.17 -6.86
N GLN A 246 8.46 1.21 -6.94
CA GLN A 246 9.85 1.08 -7.35
C GLN A 246 10.82 0.93 -6.17
N ARG A 247 10.31 0.93 -4.91
CA ARG A 247 11.12 1.01 -3.68
C ARG A 247 12.09 2.21 -3.71
N LYS A 248 11.62 3.33 -4.30
CA LYS A 248 12.37 4.60 -4.46
C LYS A 248 11.68 5.78 -3.75
N ALA A 249 10.55 5.52 -3.08
CA ALA A 249 9.88 6.55 -2.33
C ALA A 249 10.74 7.02 -1.15
N HIS A 250 10.69 8.29 -0.84
CA HIS A 250 11.42 8.87 0.27
C HIS A 250 10.80 10.18 0.73
N GLY A 251 11.05 10.50 2.00
CA GLY A 251 10.65 11.74 2.63
C GLY A 251 11.02 11.77 4.11
N HIS A 252 10.67 12.86 4.77
CA HIS A 252 10.75 12.99 6.23
C HIS A 252 9.46 12.47 6.89
N ILE A 253 9.36 12.56 8.22
CA ILE A 253 8.30 11.99 9.06
C ILE A 253 6.89 12.27 8.52
N ARG A 254 6.54 13.53 8.25
CA ARG A 254 5.22 13.94 7.71
C ARG A 254 4.86 13.26 6.39
N LYS A 255 5.86 12.96 5.55
CA LYS A 255 5.61 12.30 4.27
C LYS A 255 5.34 10.81 4.40
N PHE A 256 5.81 10.18 5.47
CA PHE A 256 5.42 8.80 5.77
C PHE A 256 3.97 8.72 6.27
N THR A 257 3.58 9.64 7.15
CA THR A 257 2.21 9.71 7.67
C THR A 257 1.22 10.06 6.56
N ASP A 258 1.53 11.01 5.67
CA ASP A 258 0.74 11.29 4.46
C ASP A 258 0.55 10.03 3.58
N VAL A 259 1.62 9.27 3.35
CA VAL A 259 1.57 8.03 2.55
C VAL A 259 0.72 6.95 3.24
N ALA A 260 0.78 6.84 4.57
CA ALA A 260 -0.06 5.91 5.31
C ALA A 260 -1.55 6.28 5.21
N CYS A 261 -1.90 7.56 5.39
CA CYS A 261 -3.26 8.09 5.20
C CYS A 261 -3.77 7.82 3.77
N LYS A 262 -2.96 8.17 2.75
CA LYS A 262 -3.22 7.88 1.33
C LYS A 262 -3.53 6.41 1.09
N THR A 263 -2.68 5.53 1.61
CA THR A 263 -2.80 4.07 1.45
C THR A 263 -4.07 3.56 2.13
N CYS A 264 -4.41 4.08 3.32
CA CYS A 264 -5.65 3.72 3.99
C CYS A 264 -6.89 4.16 3.20
N ALA A 265 -6.87 5.38 2.66
CA ALA A 265 -7.99 5.93 1.89
C ALA A 265 -8.28 5.14 0.61
N VAL A 266 -7.24 4.79 -0.16
CA VAL A 266 -7.41 4.14 -1.47
C VAL A 266 -7.71 2.65 -1.37
N PHE A 267 -7.34 1.97 -0.28
CA PHE A 267 -7.60 0.54 -0.09
C PHE A 267 -8.71 0.23 0.93
N ASP A 268 -9.37 1.26 1.45
CA ASP A 268 -10.45 1.16 2.43
C ASP A 268 -9.98 0.44 3.71
N ILE A 269 -8.91 0.98 4.32
CA ILE A 269 -8.27 0.41 5.52
C ILE A 269 -8.64 1.24 6.74
N GLY A 270 -9.73 0.84 7.40
CA GLY A 270 -10.12 1.38 8.70
C GLY A 270 -10.41 2.87 8.73
N GLU A 271 -10.60 3.37 9.95
CA GLU A 271 -10.66 4.80 10.24
C GLU A 271 -9.26 5.23 10.69
N TYR A 272 -8.68 6.25 10.07
CA TYR A 272 -7.33 6.70 10.40
C TYR A 272 -7.31 8.16 10.83
N ASP A 273 -6.45 8.45 11.79
CA ASP A 273 -6.20 9.78 12.33
C ASP A 273 -4.69 10.02 12.34
N GLN A 274 -4.25 11.17 11.82
CA GLN A 274 -2.87 11.63 11.90
C GLN A 274 -2.70 12.43 13.19
N ILE A 275 -1.72 12.04 13.98
CA ILE A 275 -1.44 12.55 15.32
C ILE A 275 -0.15 13.35 15.24
N LYS A 276 -0.17 14.56 15.80
CA LYS A 276 1.02 15.41 15.89
C LYS A 276 1.47 15.61 17.33
N GLY A 277 2.76 15.46 17.54
CA GLY A 277 3.49 15.77 18.75
C GLY A 277 3.75 17.26 18.92
N ARG A 278 3.63 17.82 20.14
CA ARG A 278 4.36 19.06 20.47
C ARG A 278 5.77 18.66 20.89
N MET A 279 6.79 19.14 20.17
CA MET A 279 8.17 19.07 20.65
C MET A 279 8.42 20.12 21.73
N GLY A 280 9.30 19.79 22.67
CA GLY A 280 9.76 20.70 23.73
C GLY A 280 10.75 21.77 23.25
N THR A 281 11.56 21.52 22.20
CA THR A 281 12.67 22.44 21.84
C THR A 281 13.19 22.39 20.39
N GLY A 282 12.59 21.61 19.46
CA GLY A 282 13.07 21.46 18.07
C GLY A 282 12.06 21.91 16.98
N PRO A 283 12.51 22.17 15.73
CA PRO A 283 11.64 22.64 14.63
C PRO A 283 10.79 21.53 13.97
N ASP A 284 11.07 20.25 14.27
CA ASP A 284 10.36 19.12 13.68
C ASP A 284 9.18 18.69 14.56
N VAL A 285 8.12 18.17 13.92
CA VAL A 285 6.92 17.66 14.60
C VAL A 285 6.98 16.15 14.52
N ASP A 286 6.93 15.47 15.67
CA ASP A 286 6.75 14.02 15.69
C ASP A 286 5.34 13.70 15.17
N GLU A 287 5.23 12.85 14.15
CA GLU A 287 3.93 12.46 13.60
C GLU A 287 3.75 10.95 13.56
N ALA A 288 2.52 10.52 13.82
CA ALA A 288 2.11 9.12 13.70
C ALA A 288 0.74 9.03 13.02
N VAL A 289 0.45 7.89 12.40
CA VAL A 289 -0.91 7.57 11.93
C VAL A 289 -1.46 6.43 12.77
N ARG A 290 -2.57 6.70 13.45
CA ARG A 290 -3.36 5.68 14.14
C ARG A 290 -4.47 5.22 13.21
N VAL A 291 -4.52 3.92 12.93
CA VAL A 291 -5.57 3.30 12.10
C VAL A 291 -6.41 2.38 12.97
N LYS A 292 -7.65 2.76 13.23
CA LYS A 292 -8.67 1.95 13.88
C LYS A 292 -9.29 0.97 12.88
N LEU A 293 -9.19 -0.32 13.20
CA LEU A 293 -9.54 -1.42 12.33
C LEU A 293 -10.61 -2.27 13.00
N LYS A 294 -11.59 -2.74 12.21
CA LYS A 294 -12.54 -3.77 12.65
C LYS A 294 -12.05 -5.10 12.09
N THR A 295 -11.85 -6.07 12.98
CA THR A 295 -11.41 -7.42 12.62
C THR A 295 -12.59 -8.26 12.09
N SER A 296 -12.32 -9.45 11.53
CA SER A 296 -13.40 -10.35 11.06
C SER A 296 -14.33 -10.77 12.21
N SER A 297 -13.79 -10.87 13.43
CA SER A 297 -14.56 -11.10 14.67
C SER A 297 -15.37 -9.89 15.17
N GLY A 298 -15.32 -8.73 14.50
CA GLY A 298 -15.96 -7.50 14.95
C GLY A 298 -15.20 -6.72 16.04
N LYS A 299 -14.17 -7.31 16.66
CA LYS A 299 -13.30 -6.63 17.63
C LYS A 299 -12.52 -5.48 16.99
N VAL A 300 -12.34 -4.40 17.73
CA VAL A 300 -11.54 -3.25 17.31
C VAL A 300 -10.07 -3.50 17.61
N ARG A 301 -9.21 -3.24 16.61
CA ARG A 301 -7.76 -3.24 16.71
C ARG A 301 -7.21 -1.92 16.21
N TYR A 302 -5.95 -1.62 16.53
CA TYR A 302 -5.28 -0.41 16.06
C TYR A 302 -3.95 -0.74 15.42
N ALA A 303 -3.73 -0.31 14.18
CA ALA A 303 -2.38 -0.19 13.62
C ALA A 303 -1.84 1.20 13.96
N VAL A 304 -0.54 1.29 14.18
CA VAL A 304 0.16 2.55 14.40
C VAL A 304 1.33 2.56 13.42
N VAL A 305 1.40 3.57 12.57
CA VAL A 305 2.52 3.81 11.66
C VAL A 305 3.30 5.01 12.18
N GLU A 306 4.56 4.78 12.48
CA GLU A 306 5.47 5.73 13.14
C GLU A 306 6.85 5.64 12.46
N VAL A 307 7.55 6.78 12.38
CA VAL A 307 8.92 6.86 11.84
C VAL A 307 9.81 7.53 12.86
N GLY A 308 10.75 6.75 13.43
CA GLY A 308 11.65 7.21 14.49
C GLY A 308 11.25 6.67 15.86
N GLU A 309 11.92 7.13 16.91
CA GLU A 309 11.47 6.97 18.28
C GLU A 309 10.52 8.14 18.57
N PHE A 310 9.24 8.01 18.21
CA PHE A 310 8.23 8.85 18.85
C PHE A 310 8.38 8.52 20.34
N CYS A 311 8.82 9.50 21.14
CA CYS A 311 9.37 9.34 22.48
C CYS A 311 8.75 8.18 23.29
N PRO A 312 9.48 7.58 24.25
CA PRO A 312 8.95 6.60 25.21
C PRO A 312 7.91 7.19 26.18
N HIS A 313 7.32 8.34 25.84
CA HIS A 313 6.13 8.87 26.47
C HIS A 313 5.04 7.83 26.37
N ASN A 314 4.81 7.19 27.51
CA ASN A 314 3.71 6.29 27.80
C ASN A 314 2.39 6.95 27.41
N ASP A 315 2.01 6.85 26.13
CA ASP A 315 0.69 7.04 25.55
C ASP A 315 0.53 8.31 24.72
N TYR A 316 -0.16 8.18 23.58
CA TYR A 316 -0.63 9.29 22.73
C TYR A 316 -1.60 10.27 23.44
N VAL A 317 -1.67 10.24 24.77
CA VAL A 317 -2.54 11.07 25.61
C VAL A 317 -2.05 12.52 25.55
N GLY A 318 -2.91 13.40 25.03
CA GLY A 318 -2.65 14.85 24.97
C GLY A 318 -2.26 15.40 23.59
N PHE A 319 -2.09 14.55 22.57
CA PHE A 319 -1.76 15.01 21.22
C PHE A 319 -2.98 15.46 20.42
N ASP A 320 -2.77 16.46 19.56
CA ASP A 320 -3.77 17.10 18.71
C ASP A 320 -3.77 16.52 17.30
N THR A 321 -4.96 16.29 16.74
CA THR A 321 -5.16 16.02 15.31
C THR A 321 -5.28 17.35 14.56
N TRP A 322 -4.39 17.64 13.60
CA TRP A 322 -4.35 18.92 12.90
C TRP A 322 -5.12 18.91 11.57
N ARG A 323 -5.85 20.02 11.32
CA ARG A 323 -6.73 20.28 10.16
C ARG A 323 -6.06 20.14 8.80
N GLU A 324 -4.82 20.59 8.66
CA GLU A 324 -4.13 20.74 7.37
C GLU A 324 -3.39 19.47 6.93
N ASP A 325 -3.45 18.41 7.75
CA ASP A 325 -2.55 17.28 7.64
C ASP A 325 -3.24 15.95 7.39
N THR A 326 -4.51 15.78 7.75
CA THR A 326 -5.28 14.58 7.38
C THR A 326 -5.72 14.62 5.92
N THR A 327 -4.73 14.52 5.02
CA THR A 327 -4.95 14.37 3.58
C THR A 327 -5.83 13.13 3.33
N TYR A 328 -6.71 13.18 2.31
CA TYR A 328 -7.54 12.05 1.83
C TYR A 328 -8.78 11.65 2.66
N ARG A 329 -9.21 12.43 3.67
CA ARG A 329 -10.46 12.18 4.44
C ARG A 329 -11.35 13.43 4.51
N CYS A 330 -12.66 13.22 4.37
CA CYS A 330 -13.65 14.28 4.56
C CYS A 330 -13.71 14.60 6.05
N TRP A 331 -13.44 15.86 6.40
CA TRP A 331 -13.37 16.27 7.78
C TRP A 331 -14.77 16.34 8.42
N ASP A 332 -14.87 15.82 9.64
CA ASP A 332 -16.01 16.06 10.54
C ASP A 332 -15.61 17.23 11.44
N GLN A 333 -16.42 18.30 11.46
CA GLN A 333 -16.09 19.65 11.99
C GLN A 333 -15.72 19.71 13.49
N LYS A 334 -15.66 18.58 14.18
CA LYS A 334 -15.31 18.48 15.59
C LYS A 334 -13.80 18.43 15.77
N ASN A 335 -13.24 19.65 15.80
CA ASN A 335 -11.93 20.09 16.30
C ASN A 335 -11.30 19.19 17.38
N HIS A 336 -9.97 19.03 17.31
CA HIS A 336 -9.08 18.61 18.39
C HIS A 336 -9.60 17.50 19.31
N ARG A 337 -9.29 16.24 18.99
CA ARG A 337 -9.63 15.11 19.87
C ARG A 337 -8.38 14.56 20.52
N THR A 338 -8.33 14.63 21.85
CA THR A 338 -7.31 13.95 22.64
C THR A 338 -7.35 12.45 22.34
N VAL A 339 -6.23 11.90 21.88
CA VAL A 339 -6.10 10.48 21.59
C VAL A 339 -5.88 9.72 22.89
N LYS A 340 -6.71 8.70 23.19
CA LYS A 340 -6.52 7.83 24.36
C LYS A 340 -5.42 6.80 24.12
N LYS A 341 -4.72 6.38 25.20
CA LYS A 341 -3.80 5.23 25.22
C LYS A 341 -4.41 4.03 24.49
N ILE A 342 -3.68 3.48 23.53
CA ILE A 342 -4.00 2.18 22.94
C ILE A 342 -3.33 1.12 23.81
N LYS A 343 -4.11 0.24 24.46
CA LYS A 343 -3.53 -0.88 25.21
C LYS A 343 -2.75 -1.77 24.24
N LYS A 344 -1.60 -2.34 24.64
CA LYS A 344 -0.85 -3.32 23.82
C LYS A 344 -1.75 -4.46 23.32
N THR A 345 -2.70 -4.88 24.15
CA THR A 345 -3.71 -5.90 23.81
C THR A 345 -4.73 -5.48 22.76
N GLN A 346 -4.78 -4.21 22.35
CA GLN A 346 -5.66 -3.65 21.33
C GLN A 346 -4.90 -3.24 20.06
N GLN A 347 -3.56 -3.20 20.10
CA GLN A 347 -2.77 -3.00 18.89
C GLN A 347 -2.87 -4.23 17.98
N LEU A 348 -2.74 -4.04 16.67
CA LEU A 348 -2.32 -5.13 15.81
C LEU A 348 -0.97 -5.58 16.33
N ARG A 349 -0.84 -6.87 16.64
CA ARG A 349 0.47 -7.44 16.95
C ARG A 349 1.37 -7.12 15.77
N SER A 350 2.48 -6.41 16.00
CA SER A 350 3.52 -6.27 15.00
C SER A 350 3.79 -7.66 14.43
N ILE A 351 3.95 -7.76 13.10
CA ILE A 351 4.66 -8.91 12.54
C ILE A 351 6.12 -8.70 12.92
N THR A 352 6.40 -8.84 14.20
CA THR A 352 7.75 -9.11 14.66
C THR A 352 7.85 -10.60 14.46
N LEU A 353 8.81 -11.05 13.66
CA LEU A 353 9.51 -12.29 13.94
C LEU A 353 9.67 -12.30 15.45
N ILE A 354 8.86 -13.11 16.16
CA ILE A 354 9.08 -13.33 17.59
C ILE A 354 10.57 -13.59 17.66
N LYS A 355 11.26 -12.65 18.32
CA LYS A 355 12.72 -12.47 18.38
C LYS A 355 13.40 -13.71 17.86
N ARG A 356 14.19 -13.61 16.77
CA ARG A 356 15.13 -14.65 16.29
C ARG A 356 15.79 -15.35 17.48
N GLN A 357 15.11 -16.32 18.07
CA GLN A 357 15.63 -17.05 19.19
C GLN A 357 16.43 -18.09 18.46
N LYS A 358 17.74 -17.85 18.42
CA LYS A 358 18.74 -18.84 18.06
C LYS A 358 18.69 -19.93 19.13
N ALA A 359 17.57 -20.64 19.21
CA ALA A 359 17.27 -21.62 20.24
C ALA A 359 17.38 -23.04 19.68
N VAL A 360 17.60 -23.17 18.37
CA VAL A 360 17.84 -24.44 17.72
C VAL A 360 19.02 -24.27 16.76
N TYR A 361 19.98 -25.18 16.81
CA TYR A 361 21.17 -25.15 15.97
C TYR A 361 21.39 -26.50 15.30
N GLU A 362 21.79 -26.50 14.03
CA GLU A 362 22.23 -27.72 13.34
C GLU A 362 23.53 -28.25 13.98
N LEU A 363 23.57 -29.57 14.17
CA LEU A 363 24.74 -30.31 14.63
C LEU A 363 25.44 -30.98 13.43
N SER A 364 26.77 -31.14 13.53
CA SER A 364 27.55 -31.97 12.61
C SER A 364 27.18 -33.45 12.79
N PRO A 365 27.56 -34.35 11.87
CA PRO A 365 27.45 -35.79 12.07
C PRO A 365 28.08 -36.28 13.39
N ASP A 366 29.11 -35.58 13.87
CA ASP A 366 29.83 -35.86 15.12
C ASP A 366 29.22 -35.13 16.34
N GLY A 367 28.03 -34.53 16.21
CA GLY A 367 27.31 -33.86 17.30
C GLY A 367 27.82 -32.46 17.67
N ILE A 368 28.72 -31.87 16.88
CA ILE A 368 29.27 -30.52 17.14
C ILE A 368 28.30 -29.46 16.65
N ASN A 369 27.99 -28.46 17.48
CA ASN A 369 27.16 -27.33 17.08
C ASN A 369 27.81 -26.54 15.94
N LEU A 370 27.17 -26.53 14.77
CA LEU A 370 27.66 -25.83 13.57
C LEU A 370 27.40 -24.32 13.61
N GLY A 371 26.76 -23.80 14.65
CA GLY A 371 26.40 -22.38 14.80
C GLY A 371 25.31 -21.90 13.85
N LYS A 372 24.80 -22.78 12.97
CA LYS A 372 23.71 -22.47 12.03
C LYS A 372 22.37 -22.59 12.74
N ALA A 373 21.83 -21.44 13.15
CA ALA A 373 20.55 -21.37 13.84
C ALA A 373 19.39 -21.75 12.90
N LEU A 374 18.54 -22.68 13.33
CA LEU A 374 17.22 -22.93 12.75
C LEU A 374 16.22 -21.95 13.36
N VAL A 375 15.52 -21.20 12.51
CA VAL A 375 14.67 -20.09 12.93
C VAL A 375 13.23 -20.57 13.06
N ILE A 376 12.65 -20.36 14.24
CA ILE A 376 11.20 -20.50 14.44
C ILE A 376 10.54 -19.24 13.89
N TYR A 377 9.72 -19.37 12.85
CA TYR A 377 8.95 -18.25 12.33
C TYR A 377 7.73 -17.99 13.21
N GLY A 378 7.87 -17.05 14.14
CA GLY A 378 6.74 -16.53 14.91
C GLY A 378 5.84 -15.60 14.10
N LEU A 379 5.28 -16.04 12.97
CA LEU A 379 4.22 -15.30 12.29
C LEU A 379 2.87 -15.69 12.91
N ASP A 380 2.56 -15.10 14.05
CA ASP A 380 1.25 -15.27 14.71
C ASP A 380 0.28 -14.19 14.23
N VAL A 381 -0.41 -14.47 13.11
CA VAL A 381 -1.56 -13.67 12.68
C VAL A 381 -2.83 -14.32 13.23
N PRO A 382 -3.50 -13.72 14.24
CA PRO A 382 -4.66 -14.32 14.86
C PRO A 382 -5.77 -14.57 13.83
N LYS A 383 -6.39 -15.75 13.83
CA LYS A 383 -7.55 -16.06 12.96
C LYS A 383 -8.65 -15.02 13.04
N SER A 384 -8.82 -14.38 14.20
CA SER A 384 -9.81 -13.31 14.38
C SER A 384 -9.56 -12.08 13.49
N GLU A 385 -8.36 -11.93 12.93
CA GLU A 385 -7.94 -10.78 12.12
C GLU A 385 -8.06 -11.01 10.61
N TRP A 386 -8.28 -12.24 10.12
CA TRP A 386 -8.42 -12.54 8.70
C TRP A 386 -9.76 -13.18 8.32
#